data_AF-A0ABD6W6C6-F1
#
_entry.id   AF-A0ABD6W6C6-F1
#
_cell.length_a   1.000
_cell.length_b   1.000
_cell.length_c   1.000
_cell.angle_alpha   90.00
_cell.angle_beta   90.00
_cell.angle_gamma   90.00
#
_symmetry.space_group_name_H-M   'P 1'
#
loop_
_entity.id
_entity.type
_entity.pdbx_description
1 polymer ?
#
loop_
_entity_poly.entity_id
_entity_poly.type
_entity_poly.pdbx_seq_one_letter_code
_entity_poly.pdbx_strand_id
1 'polypeptide(L)' 'MSGWSVLEIVGALVVALALIGLAVAAVAAVAVGAGDEIAFVGVLVAFAVGVTGLGLHIAGREARYRRDNR' A
#
# COMPACT_ATOMS: atom_id res chain seq x y z
N MET A 1 20.83 -1.65 -16.75
CA MET A 1 20.02 -1.80 -15.52
C MET A 1 18.56 -1.89 -15.96
N SER A 2 17.88 -3.03 -15.84
CA SER A 2 16.43 -3.02 -16.04
C SER A 2 15.81 -2.35 -14.81
N GLY A 3 15.35 -1.11 -14.99
CA GLY A 3 14.66 -0.37 -13.93
C GLY A 3 13.39 -1.09 -13.50
N TRP A 4 12.80 -0.66 -12.38
CA TRP A 4 11.51 -1.15 -11.94
C TRP A 4 10.46 -1.02 -13.05
N SER A 5 9.59 -2.02 -13.17
CA SER A 5 8.39 -1.93 -14.02
C SER A 5 7.46 -0.83 -13.51
N VAL A 6 6.59 -0.35 -14.39
CA VAL A 6 5.50 0.55 -14.03
C VAL A 6 4.68 -0.01 -12.86
N LEU A 7 4.38 -1.31 -12.87
CA LEU A 7 3.63 -1.98 -11.80
C LEU A 7 4.39 -1.99 -10.45
N GLU A 8 5.70 -2.19 -10.47
CA GLU A 8 6.52 -2.08 -9.26
C GLU A 8 6.51 -0.66 -8.70
N ILE A 9 6.66 0.36 -9.57
CA ILE A 9 6.64 1.76 -9.15
C ILE A 9 5.28 2.12 -8.57
N VAL A 10 4.19 1.81 -9.28
CA VAL A 10 2.82 2.08 -8.82
C VAL A 10 2.55 1.34 -7.51
N GLY A 11 2.89 0.06 -7.41
CA GLY A 11 2.72 -0.72 -6.19
C GLY A 11 3.47 -0.11 -5.00
N ALA A 12 4.72 0.32 -5.21
CA ALA A 12 5.52 0.98 -4.17
C ALA A 12 4.91 2.33 -3.73
N LEU A 13 4.42 3.14 -4.69
CA LEU A 13 3.74 4.40 -4.37
C LEU A 13 2.45 4.17 -3.60
N VAL A 14 1.64 3.18 -4.00
CA VAL A 14 0.40 2.82 -3.29
C VAL A 14 0.71 2.36 -1.86
N VAL A 15 1.75 1.54 -1.66
CA VAL A 15 2.20 1.15 -0.32
C VAL A 15 2.63 2.36 0.50
N ALA A 16 3.43 3.27 -0.08
CA ALA A 16 3.90 4.45 0.63
C ALA A 16 2.72 5.36 1.07
N LEU A 17 1.77 5.61 0.17
CA LEU A 17 0.57 6.38 0.48
C LEU A 17 -0.32 5.67 1.51
N ALA A 18 -0.45 4.36 1.42
CA ALA A 18 -1.20 3.57 2.40
C ALA A 18 -0.58 3.65 3.80
N LEU A 19 0.76 3.62 3.91
CA LEU A 19 1.44 3.76 5.20
C LEU A 19 1.27 5.16 5.80
N ILE A 20 1.31 6.20 4.97
CA ILE A 20 0.99 7.56 5.40
C ILE A 20 -0.47 7.63 5.88
N GLY A 21 -1.40 7.11 5.10
CA GLY A 21 -2.82 7.05 5.46
C GLY A 21 -3.07 6.27 6.75
N LEU A 22 -2.37 5.15 6.94
CA LEU A 22 -2.44 4.33 8.15
C LEU A 22 -1.92 5.10 9.37
N ALA A 23 -0.79 5.78 9.25
CA ALA A 23 -0.23 6.58 10.34
C ALA A 23 -1.20 7.71 10.73
N VAL A 24 -1.77 8.42 9.75
CA VAL A 24 -2.75 9.48 9.99
C VAL A 24 -4.03 8.94 10.63
N ALA A 25 -4.58 7.85 10.09
CA ALA A 25 -5.80 7.23 10.61
C ALA A 25 -5.59 6.66 12.02
N ALA A 26 -4.43 6.07 12.30
CA ALA A 26 -4.09 5.58 13.63
C ALA A 26 -3.95 6.72 14.65
N VAL A 27 -3.30 7.83 14.28
CA VAL A 27 -3.23 9.02 15.14
C VAL A 27 -4.63 9.59 15.40
N ALA A 28 -5.47 9.68 14.37
CA ALA A 28 -6.86 10.12 14.53
C ALA A 28 -7.66 9.19 15.46
N ALA A 29 -7.54 7.87 15.30
CA ALA A 29 -8.23 6.89 16.14
C ALA A 29 -7.84 7.02 17.63
N VAL A 30 -6.57 7.33 17.92
CA VAL A 30 -6.11 7.56 19.30
C VAL A 30 -6.58 8.92 19.83
N ALA A 31 -6.53 9.96 19.01
CA ALA A 31 -6.86 11.33 19.41
C ALA A 31 -8.36 11.56 19.62
N VAL A 32 -9.21 10.96 18.79
CA VAL A 32 -10.67 11.10 18.88
C VAL A 32 -11.27 10.11 19.90
N GLY A 33 -10.51 9.08 20.29
CA GLY A 33 -10.92 8.07 21.25
C GLY A 33 -11.67 6.90 20.63
N ALA A 34 -11.75 5.79 21.36
CA ALA A 34 -12.44 4.58 20.91
C ALA A 34 -13.95 4.87 20.70
N GLY A 35 -14.39 4.87 19.45
CA GLY A 35 -15.78 5.17 19.05
C GLY A 35 -15.91 5.94 17.74
N ASP A 36 -14.83 6.53 17.22
CA ASP A 36 -14.86 7.16 15.90
C ASP A 36 -14.76 6.09 14.79
N GLU A 37 -15.93 5.73 14.27
CA GLU A 37 -16.13 4.78 13.18
C GLU A 37 -15.38 5.20 11.91
N ILE A 38 -15.23 6.50 11.65
CA ILE A 38 -14.53 7.01 10.46
C ILE A 38 -13.03 6.72 10.59
N ALA A 39 -12.45 6.96 11.76
CA ALA A 39 -11.04 6.65 12.01
C ALA A 39 -10.77 5.14 11.90
N PHE A 40 -11.67 4.31 12.44
CA PHE A 40 -11.58 2.85 12.33
C PHE A 40 -11.67 2.36 10.87
N VAL A 41 -12.64 2.85 10.10
CA VAL A 41 -12.77 2.53 8.67
C VAL A 41 -11.55 3.01 7.90
N GLY A 42 -11.00 4.18 8.24
CA GLY A 42 -9.78 4.71 7.65
C GLY A 42 -8.58 3.77 7.79
N VAL A 43 -8.40 3.16 8.98
CA VAL A 43 -7.35 2.15 9.22
C VAL A 43 -7.56 0.91 8.35
N LEU A 44 -8.79 0.40 8.25
CA LEU A 44 -9.11 -0.77 7.42
C LEU A 44 -8.85 -0.50 5.93
N VAL A 45 -9.27 0.67 5.45
CA VAL A 45 -9.04 1.10 4.06
C VAL A 45 -7.55 1.24 3.79
N ALA A 46 -6.80 1.92 4.67
CA ALA A 46 -5.36 2.07 4.51
C ALA A 46 -4.65 0.72 4.46
N PHE A 47 -5.04 -0.22 5.32
CA PHE A 47 -4.50 -1.59 5.29
C PHE A 47 -4.81 -2.32 3.98
N ALA A 48 -6.07 -2.31 3.54
CA ALA A 48 -6.49 -2.98 2.30
C ALA A 48 -5.78 -2.41 1.07
N VAL A 49 -5.65 -1.08 0.99
CA VAL A 49 -4.91 -0.40 -0.07
C VAL A 49 -3.43 -0.76 -0.02
N GLY A 50 -2.83 -0.82 1.17
CA GLY A 50 -1.43 -1.20 1.36
C GLY A 50 -1.14 -2.62 0.87
N VAL A 51 -1.97 -3.60 1.26
CA VAL A 51 -1.83 -5.00 0.79
C VAL A 51 -2.02 -5.09 -0.72
N THR A 52 -2.97 -4.33 -1.28
CA THR A 52 -3.19 -4.28 -2.73
C THR A 52 -1.97 -3.71 -3.46
N GLY A 53 -1.38 -2.62 -2.97
CA GLY A 53 -0.15 -2.04 -3.51
C GLY A 53 1.03 -3.00 -3.46
N LEU A 54 1.16 -3.75 -2.36
CA LEU A 54 2.18 -4.79 -2.22
C LEU A 54 1.99 -5.90 -3.27
N GLY A 55 0.75 -6.36 -3.47
CA GLY A 55 0.41 -7.33 -4.50
C GLY A 55 0.76 -6.86 -5.91
N LEU A 56 0.43 -5.60 -6.25
CA LEU A 56 0.82 -4.96 -7.52
C LEU A 56 2.34 -4.95 -7.71
N HIS A 57 3.08 -4.60 -6.66
CA HIS A 57 4.53 -4.54 -6.72
C HIS A 57 5.14 -5.92 -6.99
N ILE A 58 4.72 -6.94 -6.24
CA ILE A 58 5.21 -8.32 -6.40
C ILE A 58 4.81 -8.88 -7.78
N ALA A 59 3.58 -8.64 -8.23
CA ALA A 59 3.12 -9.08 -9.54
C ALA A 59 3.91 -8.43 -10.67
N GLY A 60 4.23 -7.13 -10.57
CA GLY A 60 5.09 -6.43 -11.52
C GLY A 60 6.50 -7.00 -11.58
N ARG A 61 7.06 -7.30 -10.41
CA ARG A 61 8.39 -7.91 -10.27
C ARG A 61 8.45 -9.29 -10.92
N GLU A 62 7.45 -10.12 -10.63
CA GLU A 62 7.33 -11.47 -11.19
C GLU A 62 7.14 -11.43 -12.72
N ALA A 63 6.30 -10.52 -13.22
CA ALA A 63 6.09 -10.36 -14.67
C ALA A 63 7.38 -9.92 -15.38
N ARG A 64 8.19 -9.07 -14.76
CA ARG A 64 9.50 -8.69 -15.29
C ARG A 64 10.48 -9.86 -15.32
N TYR A 65 10.58 -10.64 -14.25
CA TYR A 65 11.48 -11.79 -14.22
C TYR A 65 11.12 -12.82 -15.30
N ARG A 66 9.82 -13.10 -15.47
CA ARG A 66 9.34 -13.94 -16.58
C ARG A 66 9.70 -13.41 -17.96
N ARG A 67 9.67 -12.09 -18.17
CA ARG A 67 10.07 -11.46 -19.44
C ARG A 67 11.58 -11.51 -19.65
N ASP A 68 12.35 -11.30 -18.58
CA ASP A 68 13.81 -11.26 -18.61
C ASP A 68 14.43 -12.69 -18.68
N ASN A 69 13.61 -13.76 -18.72
CA ASN A 69 14.00 -15.17 -18.82
C ASN A 69 15.10 -15.59 -17.81
N ARG A 70 14.92 -15.14 -16.55
CA ARG A 70 15.51 -15.76 -15.37
C ARG A 70 14.41 -16.19 -14.43
#